data_AF-A0A9X3T348-F1
#
_entry.id   AF-A0A9X3T348-F1
#
_cell.length_a   1.000
_cell.length_b   1.000
_cell.length_c   1.000
_cell.angle_alpha   90.00
_cell.angle_beta   90.00
_cell.angle_gamma   90.00
#
_symmetry.space_group_name_H-M   'P 1'
#
loop_
_entity.id
_entity.type
_entity.pdbx_description
1 polymer ?
#
loop_
_entity_poly.entity_id
_entity_poly.type
_entity_poly.pdbx_seq_one_letter_code
_entity_poly.pdbx_strand_id
1 'polypeptide(L)'
;ELLDGAATDLGMLYEPVHGGFGDGPKFPTVPPLSLLLRQWYRARDQSAREKVEHCLRTMAAGGIYDHLEGGFHRYSVDGQWLVPHFEKMLYDNAQLVRIYLDGWRLTREVRFRRVVEE
;
A
#
# COMPACT_ATOMS: atom_id res chain seq x y z
N GLU A 1 21.78 10.38 -2.51
CA GLU A 1 21.93 10.07 -3.95
C GLU A 1 21.24 8.76 -4.34
N LEU A 2 21.74 7.56 -4.02
CA LEU A 2 21.12 6.30 -4.46
C LEU A 2 19.64 6.14 -4.01
N LEU A 3 19.36 6.37 -2.72
CA LEU A 3 17.99 6.25 -2.20
C LEU A 3 17.06 7.34 -2.75
N ASP A 4 17.59 8.54 -2.99
CA ASP A 4 16.82 9.65 -3.55
C ASP A 4 16.44 9.35 -5.01
N GLY A 5 17.39 8.84 -5.80
CA GLY A 5 17.14 8.38 -7.17
C GLY A 5 16.12 7.25 -7.21
N ALA A 6 16.31 6.19 -6.40
CA ALA A 6 15.39 5.07 -6.36
C ALA A 6 13.95 5.47 -5.94
N ALA A 7 13.81 6.41 -4.99
CA ALA A 7 12.49 6.92 -4.60
C ALA A 7 11.86 7.78 -5.70
N THR A 8 12.66 8.53 -6.46
CA THR A 8 12.22 9.35 -7.58
C THR A 8 11.72 8.47 -8.72
N ASP A 9 12.51 7.46 -9.11
CA ASP A 9 12.15 6.48 -10.14
C ASP A 9 10.87 5.72 -9.77
N LEU A 10 10.79 5.27 -8.51
CA LEU A 10 9.61 4.58 -8.02
C LEU A 10 8.38 5.50 -7.99
N GLY A 11 8.57 6.78 -7.66
CA GLY A 11 7.52 7.79 -7.69
C GLY A 11 6.95 8.02 -9.09
N MET A 12 7.74 7.83 -10.15
CA MET A 12 7.28 7.92 -11.54
C MET A 12 6.47 6.69 -12.00
N LEU A 13 6.71 5.53 -11.39
CA LEU A 13 5.95 4.29 -11.66
C LEU A 13 4.62 4.21 -10.89
N TYR A 14 4.41 5.14 -9.96
CA TYR A 14 3.22 5.15 -9.12
C TYR A 14 1.98 5.53 -9.93
N GLU A 15 0.92 4.73 -9.79
CA GLU A 15 -0.36 4.97 -10.44
C GLU A 15 -1.22 5.90 -9.55
N PRO A 16 -1.51 7.14 -9.97
CA PRO A 16 -2.09 8.15 -9.10
C PRO A 16 -3.61 8.08 -8.93
N VAL A 17 -4.36 7.39 -9.79
CA VAL A 17 -5.83 7.36 -9.77
C VAL A 17 -6.36 6.36 -8.74
N HIS A 18 -5.84 5.14 -8.76
CA HIS A 18 -6.25 4.05 -7.88
C HIS A 18 -5.16 3.68 -6.86
N GLY A 19 -3.96 4.25 -6.96
CA GLY A 19 -2.88 4.06 -6.00
C GLY A 19 -2.20 2.71 -6.12
N GLY A 20 -0.89 2.66 -5.94
CA GLY A 20 -0.08 1.45 -6.11
C GLY A 20 0.69 1.48 -7.42
N PHE A 21 0.96 0.31 -8.00
CA PHE A 21 1.87 0.17 -9.14
C PHE A 21 1.30 -0.76 -10.20
N GLY A 22 1.39 -0.35 -11.47
CA GLY A 22 0.90 -1.09 -12.64
C GLY A 22 -0.61 -0.98 -12.89
N ASP A 23 -1.02 -1.40 -14.08
CA ASP A 23 -2.40 -1.26 -14.59
C ASP A 23 -3.28 -2.51 -14.33
N GLY A 24 -2.70 -3.60 -13.83
CA GLY A 24 -3.38 -4.87 -13.54
C GLY A 24 -2.70 -6.09 -14.18
N PRO A 25 -2.71 -7.29 -13.55
CA PRO A 25 -3.15 -7.58 -12.18
C PRO A 25 -2.30 -6.83 -11.14
N LYS A 26 -2.96 -6.32 -10.09
CA LYS A 26 -2.34 -5.42 -9.10
C LYS A 26 -2.07 -6.12 -7.78
N PHE A 27 -0.79 -6.12 -7.38
CA PHE A 27 -0.32 -6.76 -6.16
C PHE A 27 -0.12 -5.75 -5.03
N PRO A 28 -0.38 -6.12 -3.77
CA PRO A 28 -0.13 -5.28 -2.60
C PRO A 28 1.38 -5.25 -2.26
N THR A 29 2.19 -4.68 -3.15
CA THR A 29 3.65 -4.67 -3.04
C THR A 29 4.14 -3.70 -1.96
N VAL A 30 4.46 -4.23 -0.80
CA VAL A 30 4.93 -3.48 0.39
C VAL A 30 6.33 -2.87 0.26
N PRO A 31 7.35 -3.50 -0.37
CA PRO A 31 8.69 -2.93 -0.41
C PRO A 31 8.78 -1.54 -1.09
N PRO A 32 8.12 -1.31 -2.24
CA PRO A 32 7.97 0.03 -2.81
C PRO A 32 7.42 1.09 -1.83
N LEU A 33 6.29 0.78 -1.18
CA LEU A 33 5.66 1.69 -0.22
C LEU A 33 6.58 1.98 0.98
N SER A 34 7.31 0.96 1.43
CA SER A 34 8.29 1.10 2.51
C SER A 34 9.45 2.00 2.13
N LEU A 35 9.93 1.94 0.88
CA LEU A 35 10.98 2.84 0.40
C LEU A 35 10.49 4.29 0.35
N LEU A 36 9.30 4.53 -0.22
CA LEU A 36 8.70 5.87 -0.27
C LEU A 36 8.48 6.44 1.14
N LEU A 37 7.99 5.63 2.08
CA LEU A 37 7.80 6.08 3.46
C LEU A 37 9.13 6.44 4.15
N ARG A 38 10.19 5.65 3.91
CA ARG A 38 11.55 5.96 4.40
C ARG A 38 12.11 7.23 3.77
N GLN A 39 11.82 7.47 2.49
CA GLN A 39 12.21 8.69 1.81
C GLN A 39 11.56 9.92 2.45
N TRP A 40 10.26 9.86 2.74
CA TRP A 40 9.57 10.90 3.50
C TRP A 40 10.24 11.13 4.86
N TYR A 41 10.53 10.06 5.61
CA TYR A 41 11.13 10.19 6.94
C TYR A 41 12.51 10.87 6.89
N ARG A 42 13.38 10.46 5.96
CA ARG A 42 14.76 10.91 5.86
C ARG A 42 14.90 12.28 5.19
N ALA A 43 14.17 12.52 4.11
CA ALA A 43 14.33 13.68 3.24
C ALA A 43 13.16 14.67 3.32
N ARG A 44 12.14 14.40 4.14
CA ARG A 44 10.91 15.21 4.28
C ARG A 44 10.16 15.38 2.95
N ASP A 45 10.28 14.38 2.07
CA ASP A 45 9.53 14.32 0.82
C ASP A 45 8.05 14.05 1.09
N GLN A 46 7.25 15.10 1.06
CA GLN A 46 5.82 15.04 1.31
C GLN A 46 5.06 14.28 0.21
N SER A 47 5.55 14.32 -1.04
CA SER A 47 4.93 13.56 -2.14
C SER A 47 5.05 12.06 -1.92
N ALA A 48 6.19 11.59 -1.41
CA ALA A 48 6.38 10.17 -1.09
C ALA A 48 5.40 9.70 0.00
N ARG A 49 5.15 10.53 1.02
CA ARG A 49 4.14 10.26 2.05
C ARG A 49 2.73 10.18 1.46
N GLU A 50 2.35 11.15 0.64
CA GLU A 50 1.02 11.21 0.04
C GLU A 50 0.72 9.98 -0.83
N LYS A 51 1.71 9.52 -1.59
CA LYS A 51 1.60 8.28 -2.38
C LYS A 51 1.35 7.05 -1.50
N VAL A 52 2.08 6.92 -0.39
CA VAL A 52 1.88 5.80 0.56
C VAL A 52 0.49 5.87 1.18
N GLU A 53 0.09 7.02 1.72
CA GLU A 53 -1.24 7.18 2.32
C GLU A 53 -2.36 6.89 1.31
N HIS A 54 -2.25 7.42 0.10
CA HIS A 54 -3.23 7.17 -0.96
C HIS A 54 -3.34 5.69 -1.30
N CYS A 55 -2.22 5.01 -1.54
CA CYS A 55 -2.21 3.59 -1.84
C CYS A 55 -2.83 2.74 -0.72
N LEU A 56 -2.48 3.02 0.55
CA LEU A 56 -3.05 2.28 1.67
C LEU A 56 -4.57 2.49 1.80
N ARG A 57 -5.05 3.72 1.56
CA ARG A 57 -6.48 4.05 1.59
C ARG A 57 -7.25 3.34 0.50
N THR A 58 -6.79 3.45 -0.75
CA THR A 58 -7.49 2.86 -1.89
C THR A 58 -7.49 1.34 -1.82
N MET A 59 -6.35 0.73 -1.46
CA MET A 59 -6.23 -0.71 -1.31
C MET A 59 -7.12 -1.27 -0.19
N ALA A 60 -7.18 -0.61 0.98
CA ALA A 60 -8.08 -1.02 2.07
C ALA A 60 -9.56 -0.63 1.86
N ALA A 61 -9.86 0.18 0.83
CA ALA A 61 -11.23 0.47 0.42
C ALA A 61 -11.72 -0.44 -0.71
N GLY A 62 -10.81 -1.07 -1.44
CA GLY A 62 -11.10 -2.00 -2.53
C GLY A 62 -11.58 -3.38 -2.05
N GLY A 63 -12.03 -4.20 -3.00
CA GLY A 63 -12.40 -5.60 -2.77
C GLY A 63 -11.21 -6.55 -2.60
N ILE A 64 -9.97 -6.10 -2.80
CA ILE A 64 -8.78 -6.86 -2.42
C ILE A 64 -8.67 -7.09 -0.90
N TYR A 65 -9.20 -6.16 -0.10
CA TYR A 65 -9.38 -6.35 1.34
C TYR A 65 -10.67 -7.11 1.59
N ASP A 66 -10.59 -8.19 2.36
CA ASP A 66 -11.76 -8.96 2.74
C ASP A 66 -12.52 -8.22 3.85
N HIS A 67 -13.60 -7.55 3.47
CA HIS A 67 -14.42 -6.76 4.42
C HIS A 67 -15.23 -7.62 5.39
N LEU A 68 -15.29 -8.95 5.19
CA LEU A 68 -16.05 -9.88 6.03
C LEU A 68 -15.14 -10.59 7.05
N GLU A 69 -14.01 -11.12 6.61
CA GLU A 69 -13.11 -11.92 7.45
C GLU A 69 -11.76 -11.23 7.74
N GLY A 70 -11.51 -10.06 7.17
CA GLY A 70 -10.23 -9.37 7.31
C GLY A 70 -9.10 -9.97 6.48
N GLY A 71 -7.97 -9.28 6.48
CA GLY A 71 -6.83 -9.60 5.63
C GLY A 71 -7.05 -9.30 4.15
N PHE A 72 -5.98 -9.46 3.37
CA PHE A 72 -5.94 -9.18 1.94
C PHE A 72 -5.82 -10.46 1.12
N HIS A 73 -6.56 -10.47 0.01
CA HIS A 73 -6.35 -11.38 -1.09
C HIS A 73 -5.02 -11.09 -1.79
N ARG A 74 -4.45 -12.10 -2.45
CA ARG A 74 -3.09 -12.06 -2.99
C ARG A 74 -2.88 -10.94 -4.02
N TYR A 75 -3.88 -10.68 -4.86
CA TYR A 75 -3.86 -9.59 -5.83
C TYR A 75 -5.27 -9.26 -6.31
N SER A 76 -5.43 -8.07 -6.90
CA SER A 76 -6.61 -7.68 -7.67
C SER A 76 -6.38 -8.01 -9.14
N VAL A 77 -7.34 -8.61 -9.82
CA VAL A 77 -7.21 -8.85 -11.28
C VAL A 77 -7.30 -7.56 -12.09
N ASP A 78 -7.89 -6.50 -11.51
CA ASP A 78 -7.95 -5.16 -12.08
C ASP A 78 -6.91 -4.20 -11.46
N GLY A 79 -6.76 -3.02 -12.08
CA GLY A 79 -5.93 -1.93 -11.57
C GLY A 79 -6.57 -1.11 -10.43
N GLN A 80 -7.82 -1.39 -10.07
CA GLN A 80 -8.66 -0.56 -9.20
C GLN A 80 -8.78 -1.09 -7.76
N TRP A 81 -8.22 -2.28 -7.51
CA TRP A 81 -8.37 -3.05 -6.27
C TRP A 81 -9.75 -3.66 -6.06
N LEU A 82 -10.61 -3.76 -7.08
CA LEU A 82 -12.00 -4.16 -6.88
C LEU A 82 -12.21 -5.67 -6.93
N VAL A 83 -11.64 -6.37 -7.91
CA VAL A 83 -11.90 -7.79 -8.13
C VAL A 83 -10.74 -8.64 -7.59
N PRO A 84 -10.89 -9.32 -6.44
CA PRO A 84 -9.81 -10.12 -5.86
C PRO A 84 -9.59 -11.45 -6.59
N HIS A 85 -8.34 -11.90 -6.58
CA HIS A 85 -8.03 -13.31 -6.68
C HIS A 85 -8.10 -13.93 -5.27
N PHE A 86 -9.17 -14.68 -4.97
CA PHE A 86 -9.61 -15.08 -3.62
C PHE A 86 -8.61 -15.86 -2.74
N GLU A 87 -7.41 -16.18 -3.22
CA GLU A 87 -6.32 -16.73 -2.41
C GLU A 87 -5.80 -15.69 -1.41
N LYS A 88 -5.56 -16.10 -0.15
CA LYS A 88 -4.84 -15.29 0.86
C LYS A 88 -3.50 -15.95 1.17
N MET A 89 -2.46 -15.14 1.22
CA MET A 89 -1.10 -15.59 1.53
C MET A 89 -0.63 -14.95 2.84
N LEU A 90 -0.12 -15.76 3.76
CA LEU A 90 0.33 -15.30 5.08
C LEU A 90 1.46 -14.28 4.98
N TYR A 91 2.45 -14.53 4.11
CA TYR A 91 3.62 -13.66 3.98
C TYR A 91 3.28 -12.29 3.36
N ASP A 92 2.24 -12.21 2.53
CA ASP A 92 1.75 -10.95 1.98
C ASP A 92 1.04 -10.14 3.07
N ASN A 93 0.13 -10.78 3.82
CA ASN A 93 -0.58 -10.16 4.95
C ASN A 93 0.39 -9.72 6.06
N ALA A 94 1.39 -10.53 6.41
CA ALA A 94 2.38 -10.18 7.42
C ALA A 94 3.18 -8.90 7.06
N GLN A 95 3.48 -8.69 5.78
CA GLN A 95 4.12 -7.45 5.33
C GLN A 95 3.15 -6.27 5.38
N LEU A 96 1.87 -6.49 5.03
CA LEU A 96 0.83 -5.46 5.04
C LEU A 96 0.58 -4.90 6.44
N VAL A 97 0.52 -5.76 7.46
CA VAL A 97 0.37 -5.36 8.87
C VAL A 97 1.41 -4.28 9.25
N ARG A 98 2.66 -4.45 8.82
CA ARG A 98 3.73 -3.49 9.15
C ARG A 98 3.52 -2.13 8.49
N ILE A 99 3.23 -2.10 7.18
CA ILE A 99 3.07 -0.82 6.47
C ILE A 99 1.78 -0.11 6.86
N TYR A 100 0.70 -0.84 7.17
CA TYR A 100 -0.52 -0.26 7.72
C TYR A 100 -0.34 0.25 9.15
N LEU A 101 0.47 -0.42 9.99
CA LEU A 101 0.84 0.09 11.31
C LEU A 101 1.61 1.40 11.20
N ASP A 102 2.57 1.48 10.29
CA ASP A 102 3.33 2.71 10.05
C ASP A 102 2.40 3.83 9.51
N GLY A 103 1.49 3.49 8.59
CA GLY A 103 0.43 4.39 8.14
C GLY A 103 -0.45 4.90 9.28
N TRP A 104 -0.90 4.02 10.19
CA TRP A 104 -1.70 4.41 11.34
C TRP A 104 -0.93 5.30 12.31
N ARG A 105 0.36 5.01 12.58
CA ARG A 105 1.20 5.87 13.44
C ARG A 105 1.32 7.28 12.89
N LEU A 106 1.31 7.41 11.57
CA LEU A 106 1.46 8.66 10.83
C LEU A 106 0.17 9.48 10.77
N THR A 107 -0.98 8.84 10.48
CA THR A 107 -2.25 9.53 10.20
C THR A 107 -3.28 9.42 11.32
N ARG A 108 -3.13 8.42 12.20
CA ARG A 108 -4.15 7.96 13.16
C ARG A 108 -5.47 7.53 12.51
N GLU A 109 -5.44 7.20 11.23
CA GLU A 109 -6.62 6.79 10.48
C GLU A 109 -7.15 5.44 10.98
N VAL A 110 -8.42 5.42 11.41
CA VAL A 110 -9.05 4.24 12.03
C VAL A 110 -9.06 3.03 11.10
N ARG A 111 -9.20 3.24 9.78
CA ARG A 111 -9.16 2.16 8.78
C ARG A 111 -7.83 1.42 8.79
N PHE A 112 -6.71 2.14 8.93
CA PHE A 112 -5.38 1.51 9.00
C PHE A 112 -5.19 0.70 10.27
N ARG A 113 -5.72 1.19 11.40
CA ARG A 113 -5.73 0.43 12.65
C ARG A 113 -6.51 -0.87 12.51
N ARG A 114 -7.70 -0.80 11.90
CA ARG A 114 -8.55 -1.97 11.68
C ARG A 114 -7.81 -3.08 10.92
N VAL A 115 -7.14 -2.72 9.83
CA VAL A 115 -6.32 -3.64 9.05
C VAL A 115 -5.20 -4.30 9.87
N VAL A 116 -4.68 -3.64 10.89
CA VAL A 116 -3.61 -4.17 11.75
C VAL A 116 -4.15 -5.13 12.82
N GLU A 117 -5.40 -4.95 13.24
CA GLU A 117 -6.04 -5.70 14.33
C GLU A 117 -6.77 -6.96 13.84
N GLU A 118 -7.16 -7.01 12.56
CA GLU A 118 -7.77 -8.15 11.87
C GLU A 118 -6.71 -9.08 11.24
#